data_AF-A0A7Y8HTC3-F1
#
_entry.id   AF-A0A7Y8HTC3-F1
#
_cell.length_a   1.000
_cell.length_b   1.000
_cell.length_c   1.000
_cell.angle_alpha   90.00
_cell.angle_beta   90.00
_cell.angle_gamma   90.00
#
_symmetry.space_group_name_H-M   'P 1'
#
loop_
_entity.id
_entity.type
_entity.pdbx_description
1 polymer ?
#
loop_
_entity_poly.entity_id
_entity_poly.type
_entity_poly.pdbx_seq_one_letter_code
_entity_poly.pdbx_strand_id
1 'polypeptide(L)'
;MGSTEVYILGQKYTIRGDAPEEYIKQLAAFVDKKLKEVYNAVPNVTPVKASILAALDIADELFKLKNEHEELAKNIEDKTNKLAALFD
;
A
#
# COMPACT_ATOMS: atom_id res chain seq x y z
N MET A 1 14.19 -18.31 -2.61
CA MET A 1 12.94 -18.47 -1.87
C MET A 1 13.19 -18.70 -0.39
N GLY A 2 13.12 -17.64 0.40
CA GLY A 2 13.06 -17.72 1.86
C GLY A 2 11.61 -17.88 2.34
N SER A 3 11.43 -18.31 3.59
CA SER A 3 10.14 -18.27 4.28
C SER A 3 10.24 -17.34 5.48
N THR A 4 9.32 -16.39 5.58
CA THR A 4 9.23 -15.45 6.70
C THR A 4 7.95 -15.70 7.48
N GLU A 5 8.06 -15.78 8.81
CA GLU A 5 6.90 -15.87 9.69
C GLU A 5 6.47 -14.48 10.13
N VAL A 6 5.17 -14.20 10.00
CA VAL A 6 4.56 -12.92 10.37
C VAL A 6 3.26 -13.14 11.14
N TYR A 7 2.83 -12.12 11.87
CA TYR A 7 1.58 -12.14 12.62
C TYR A 7 0.66 -11.02 12.12
N ILE A 8 -0.57 -11.37 11.76
CA ILE A 8 -1.60 -10.43 11.31
C ILE A 8 -2.87 -10.76 12.10
N LEU A 9 -3.44 -9.77 12.83
CA LEU A 9 -4.54 -9.96 13.77
C LEU A 9 -4.29 -11.07 14.81
N GLY A 10 -3.04 -11.22 15.25
CA GLY A 10 -2.63 -12.29 16.16
C GLY A 10 -2.61 -13.68 15.54
N GLN A 11 -2.95 -13.83 14.26
CA GLN A 11 -2.83 -15.09 13.52
C GLN A 11 -1.45 -15.18 12.87
N LYS A 12 -0.82 -16.36 12.99
CA LYS A 12 0.50 -16.63 12.41
C LYS A 12 0.36 -17.02 10.94
N TYR A 13 1.12 -16.36 10.08
CA TYR A 13 1.23 -16.66 8.65
C TYR A 13 2.68 -16.91 8.26
N THR A 14 2.89 -17.83 7.33
CA THR A 14 4.21 -18.10 6.74
C THR A 14 4.19 -17.66 5.28
N ILE A 15 4.90 -16.57 4.97
CA ILE A 15 4.99 -16.02 3.63
C ILE A 15 6.26 -16.57 2.98
N ARG A 16 6.12 -17.15 1.78
CA ARG A 16 7.25 -17.57 0.94
C ARG A 16 7.49 -16.53 -0.15
N GLY A 17 8.73 -16.09 -0.31
CA GLY A 17 9.08 -15.09 -1.30
C GLY A 17 10.59 -14.89 -1.43
N ASP A 18 10.97 -14.07 -2.39
CA ASP A 18 12.36 -13.66 -2.61
C ASP A 18 12.67 -12.26 -2.04
N ALA A 19 11.66 -11.58 -1.50
CA ALA A 19 11.85 -10.30 -0.83
C ALA A 19 12.54 -10.49 0.54
N PRO A 20 13.27 -9.46 1.02
CA PRO A 20 13.90 -9.50 2.34
C PRO A 20 12.88 -9.72 3.46
N GLU A 21 13.29 -10.47 4.49
CA GLU A 21 12.45 -10.78 5.66
C GLU A 21 11.88 -9.50 6.32
N GLU A 22 12.72 -8.48 6.45
CA GLU A 22 12.33 -7.18 7.03
C GLU A 22 11.22 -6.50 6.22
N TYR A 23 11.30 -6.55 4.90
CA TYR A 23 10.27 -5.98 4.02
C TYR A 23 8.94 -6.74 4.17
N ILE A 24 8.97 -8.07 4.22
CA ILE A 24 7.76 -8.87 4.45
C ILE A 24 7.14 -8.58 5.83
N LYS A 25 7.97 -8.41 6.86
CA LYS A 25 7.51 -8.02 8.21
C LYS A 25 6.87 -6.62 8.21
N GLN A 26 7.45 -5.66 7.49
CA GLN A 26 6.88 -4.32 7.34
C GLN A 26 5.50 -4.37 6.65
N LEU A 27 5.37 -5.14 5.57
CA LEU A 27 4.08 -5.33 4.90
C LEU A 27 3.03 -5.96 5.82
N ALA A 28 3.40 -6.99 6.57
CA ALA A 28 2.49 -7.62 7.52
C ALA A 28 2.04 -6.66 8.62
N ALA A 29 2.96 -5.87 9.18
CA ALA A 29 2.64 -4.84 10.18
C ALA A 29 1.70 -3.75 9.62
N PHE A 30 1.90 -3.35 8.36
CA PHE A 30 1.03 -2.40 7.69
C PHE A 30 -0.39 -2.94 7.50
N VAL A 31 -0.52 -4.18 7.02
CA VAL A 31 -1.82 -4.84 6.86
C VAL A 31 -2.53 -5.03 8.21
N ASP A 32 -1.80 -5.42 9.25
CA ASP A 32 -2.34 -5.55 10.62
C ASP A 32 -2.88 -4.21 11.15
N LYS A 33 -2.16 -3.11 10.91
CA LYS A 33 -2.61 -1.76 11.26
C LYS A 33 -3.91 -1.40 10.52
N LYS A 34 -3.97 -1.61 9.21
CA LYS A 34 -5.16 -1.33 8.39
C LYS A 34 -6.38 -2.13 8.84
N LEU A 35 -6.19 -3.41 9.17
CA LEU A 35 -7.25 -4.25 9.73
C LEU A 35 -7.74 -3.71 11.08
N LYS A 36 -6.84 -3.30 11.98
CA LYS A 36 -7.20 -2.69 13.26
C LYS A 36 -8.01 -1.40 13.08
N GLU A 37 -7.64 -0.56 12.12
CA GLU A 37 -8.39 0.66 11.77
C GLU A 37 -9.82 0.31 11.33
N VAL A 38 -9.99 -0.71 10.49
CA VAL A 38 -11.32 -1.18 10.05
C VAL A 38 -12.15 -1.68 11.24
N TYR A 39 -11.57 -2.45 12.15
CA TYR A 39 -12.27 -2.92 13.35
C TYR A 39 -12.68 -1.80 14.29
N ASN A 40 -11.87 -0.75 14.40
CA ASN A 40 -12.19 0.45 15.18
C ASN A 40 -13.33 1.24 14.54
N ALA A 41 -13.37 1.33 13.21
CA ALA A 41 -14.40 2.06 12.48
C ALA A 41 -15.74 1.29 12.43
N VAL A 42 -15.71 -0.03 12.29
CA VAL A 42 -16.89 -0.89 12.22
C VAL A 42 -16.78 -2.01 13.26
N PRO A 43 -17.23 -1.76 14.50
CA PRO A 43 -17.26 -2.78 15.53
C PRO A 43 -18.11 -3.99 15.09
N ASN A 44 -17.66 -5.21 15.39
CA ASN A 44 -18.34 -6.48 15.07
C ASN A 44 -18.39 -6.88 13.58
N VAL A 45 -17.57 -6.27 12.72
CA VAL A 45 -17.39 -6.76 11.35
C VAL A 45 -16.76 -8.16 11.33
N THR A 46 -17.17 -9.01 10.39
CA THR A 46 -16.57 -10.35 10.25
C THR A 46 -15.13 -10.24 9.72
N PRO A 47 -14.20 -11.15 10.09
CA PRO A 47 -12.80 -11.07 9.64
C PRO A 47 -12.62 -10.99 8.12
N VAL A 48 -13.47 -11.71 7.37
CA VAL A 48 -13.46 -11.65 5.90
C VAL A 48 -13.86 -10.27 5.39
N LYS A 49 -14.95 -9.69 5.91
CA LYS A 49 -15.38 -8.34 5.52
C LYS A 49 -14.34 -7.29 5.92
N ALA A 50 -13.74 -7.41 7.10
CA ALA A 50 -12.68 -6.52 7.56
C ALA A 50 -11.48 -6.56 6.60
N SER A 51 -11.09 -7.77 6.17
CA SER A 51 -9.99 -7.97 5.22
C SER A 51 -10.27 -7.37 3.85
N ILE A 52 -11.51 -7.50 3.36
CA ILE A 52 -11.92 -6.88 2.09
C ILE A 52 -11.90 -5.35 2.19
N LEU A 53 -12.40 -4.78 3.29
CA LEU A 53 -12.38 -3.33 3.51
C LEU A 53 -10.95 -2.79 3.62
N ALA A 54 -10.08 -3.48 4.35
CA ALA A 54 -8.67 -3.12 4.44
C ALA A 54 -7.98 -3.22 3.07
N ALA A 55 -8.28 -4.25 2.28
CA ALA A 55 -7.74 -4.39 0.93
C ALA A 55 -8.21 -3.26 0.00
N LEU A 56 -9.48 -2.86 0.08
CA LEU A 56 -10.02 -1.73 -0.68
C LEU A 56 -9.36 -0.41 -0.29
N ASP A 57 -9.15 -0.18 1.00
CA ASP A 57 -8.49 1.02 1.51
C ASP A 57 -7.02 1.10 1.04
N ILE A 58 -6.28 -0.01 1.12
CA ILE A 58 -4.90 -0.11 0.61
C ILE A 58 -4.86 0.10 -0.91
N ALA A 59 -5.82 -0.46 -1.65
CA ALA A 59 -5.91 -0.26 -3.08
C ALA A 59 -6.21 1.20 -3.43
N ASP A 60 -7.13 1.86 -2.73
CA ASP A 60 -7.43 3.28 -2.93
C ASP A 60 -6.20 4.16 -2.70
N GLU A 61 -5.45 3.93 -1.61
CA GLU A 61 -4.18 4.63 -1.35
C GLU A 61 -3.17 4.44 -2.49
N LEU A 62 -3.02 3.20 -2.98
CA LEU A 62 -2.12 2.89 -4.10
C LEU A 62 -2.52 3.65 -5.38
N PHE A 63 -3.81 3.65 -5.71
CA PHE A 63 -4.30 4.32 -6.92
C PHE A 63 -4.19 5.85 -6.82
N LYS A 64 -4.45 6.42 -5.64
CA LYS A 64 -4.22 7.84 -5.38
C LYS A 64 -2.75 8.23 -5.56
N LEU A 65 -1.83 7.45 -4.98
CA LEU A 65 -0.39 7.68 -5.15
C LEU A 65 0.05 7.58 -6.62
N LYS A 66 -0.49 6.62 -7.37
CA LYS A 66 -0.20 6.47 -8.80
C LYS A 66 -0.67 7.68 -9.60
N ASN A 67 -1.91 8.14 -9.37
CA ASN A 67 -2.44 9.31 -10.05
C ASN A 67 -1.64 10.57 -9.71
N GLU A 68 -1.29 10.77 -8.44
CA GLU A 68 -0.45 11.90 -8.03
C GLU A 68 0.93 11.86 -8.72
N HIS A 69 1.54 10.68 -8.81
CA HIS A 69 2.81 10.52 -9.50
C HIS A 69 2.70 10.80 -11.01
N GLU A 70 1.63 10.37 -11.67
CA GLU A 70 1.36 10.69 -13.07
C GLU A 70 1.14 12.18 -13.31
N GLU A 71 0.39 12.86 -12.43
CA GLU A 71 0.21 14.31 -12.49
C GLU A 71 1.52 15.06 -12.27
N LEU A 72 2.34 14.64 -11.31
CA LEU A 72 3.66 15.24 -11.07
C LEU A 72 4.58 15.06 -12.27
N ALA A 73 4.62 13.86 -12.88
CA ALA A 73 5.42 13.60 -14.07
C ALA A 73 4.99 14.51 -15.24
N LYS A 74 3.68 14.63 -15.47
CA LYS A 74 3.13 15.53 -16.49
C LYS A 74 3.48 17.00 -16.22
N ASN A 75 3.38 17.45 -14.97
CA ASN A 75 3.73 18.82 -14.59
C ASN A 75 5.23 19.12 -14.81
N ILE A 76 6.11 18.14 -14.56
CA ILE A 76 7.54 18.27 -14.83
C ILE A 76 7.79 18.36 -16.34
N GLU A 77 7.13 17.51 -17.14
CA GLU A 77 7.22 17.53 -18.60
C GLU A 77 6.74 18.88 -19.17
N ASP A 78 5.57 19.36 -18.76
CA ASP A 78 5.01 20.64 -19.19
C ASP A 78 5.92 21.81 -18.85
N LYS A 79 6.52 21.82 -17.66
CA LYS A 79 7.48 22.86 -17.25
C LYS A 79 8.77 22.79 -18.06
N THR A 80 9.27 21.59 -18.32
CA THR A 80 10.49 21.38 -19.11
C THR A 80 10.28 21.84 -20.55
N ASN A 81 9.15 21.50 -21.16
CA ASN A 81 8.78 21.92 -22.51
C ASN A 81 8.63 23.45 -22.61
N LYS A 82 7.99 24.08 -21.63
CA LYS A 82 7.90 25.55 -21.56
C LYS A 82 9.27 26.22 -21.44
N LEU A 83 10.18 25.62 -20.68
CA LEU A 83 11.53 26.15 -20.51
C LEU A 83 12.35 26.00 -21.80
N ALA A 84 12.26 24.85 -22.48
CA ALA A 84 12.92 24.62 -23.76
C ALA A 84 12.45 25.62 -24.82
N ALA A 85 11.14 25.89 -24.89
CA ALA A 85 10.56 26.86 -25.82
C ALA A 85 10.94 28.33 -25.55
N LEU A 86 11.58 28.65 -24.42
CA LEU A 86 12.12 29.99 -24.14
C LEU A 86 13.57 30.17 -24.65
N PHE A 87 14.25 29.07 -24.98
CA PHE A 87 15.62 29.07 -25.49
C PHE A 87 15.71 28.83 -27.01
N ASP A 88 14.57 28.53 -27.67
CA ASP A 88 14.38 28.58 -29.13
C ASP A 88 13.84 29.96 -29.57
#